data_AF-A0A915KTM7-F1
#
_entry.id   AF-A0A915KTM7-F1
#
_cell.length_a   1.000
_cell.length_b   1.000
_cell.length_c   1.000
_cell.angle_alpha   90.00
_cell.angle_beta   90.00
_cell.angle_gamma   90.00
#
_symmetry.space_group_name_H-M   'P 1'
#
loop_
_entity.id
_entity.type
_entity.pdbx_description
1 polymer ?
#
loop_
_entity_poly.entity_id
_entity_poly.type
_entity_poly.pdbx_seq_one_letter_code
_entity_poly.pdbx_strand_id
1 'polypeptide(L)'
;MKLGVRCTTPSCSNIAIVDDTESRLKALCPKCGYCSHDEMDLEESLRLMDMIKWRSEQLQNHFQSGDYCAMYDQGKRLLKLVKESILHPCNIRNVQVLDKLFDSCLQLEKFDEACDYVSQTIQAYE
;
A
#
# COMPACT_ATOMS: atom_id res chain seq x y z
N MET A 1 4.12 -13.90 2.88
CA MET A 1 4.38 -12.44 2.99
C MET A 1 3.59 -11.96 4.18
N LYS A 2 4.22 -11.36 5.20
CA LYS A 2 3.49 -10.90 6.39
C LYS A 2 2.79 -9.56 6.09
N LEU A 3 1.57 -9.39 6.59
CA LEU A 3 0.79 -8.16 6.40
C LEU A 3 1.25 -7.08 7.38
N GLY A 4 1.61 -5.92 6.86
CA GLY A 4 1.98 -4.74 7.64
C GLY A 4 0.85 -3.72 7.73
N VAL A 5 0.40 -3.44 8.95
CA VAL A 5 -0.63 -2.43 9.27
C VAL A 5 -0.06 -1.32 10.17
N ARG A 6 -0.78 -0.21 10.31
CA ARG A 6 -0.42 0.88 11.22
C ARG A 6 -0.58 0.44 12.67
N CYS A 7 0.28 0.91 13.56
CA CYS A 7 0.03 0.76 14.99
C CYS A 7 -1.21 1.59 15.38
N THR A 8 -2.08 1.05 16.24
CA THR A 8 -3.25 1.80 16.74
C THR A 8 -2.90 2.87 17.78
N THR A 9 -1.68 2.84 18.34
CA THR A 9 -1.21 3.85 19.28
C THR A 9 -0.90 5.15 18.52
N PRO A 10 -1.61 6.28 18.77
CA PRO A 10 -1.49 7.49 17.93
C PRO A 10 -0.08 8.09 17.84
N SER A 11 0.74 7.93 18.88
CA SER A 11 2.12 8.42 18.92
C SER A 11 3.14 7.46 18.31
N CYS A 12 2.71 6.32 17.76
CA CYS A 12 3.58 5.28 17.21
C CYS A 12 3.42 5.20 15.69
N SER A 13 4.50 5.49 14.97
CA SER A 13 4.61 5.36 13.52
C SER A 13 5.19 4.01 13.08
N ASN A 14 5.34 3.04 13.98
CA ASN A 14 5.91 1.74 13.61
C ASN A 14 4.87 0.88 12.89
N ILE A 15 5.37 0.04 11.98
CA ILE A 15 4.63 -1.07 11.40
C ILE A 15 4.24 -2.09 12.49
N ALA A 16 2.98 -2.48 12.49
CA ALA A 16 2.51 -3.64 13.23
C ALA A 16 2.33 -4.81 12.25
N ILE A 17 2.86 -5.97 12.60
CA ILE A 17 2.82 -7.15 11.76
C ILE A 17 1.65 -8.01 12.18
N VAL A 18 0.78 -8.34 11.23
CA VAL A 18 -0.33 -9.27 11.47
C VAL A 18 0.23 -10.69 11.59
N ASP A 19 -0.13 -11.34 12.69
CA ASP A 19 0.13 -12.73 13.00
C ASP A 19 -1.11 -13.55 12.69
N ASP A 20 -0.96 -14.51 11.79
CA ASP A 20 -1.98 -15.44 11.30
C ASP A 20 -1.78 -16.87 11.83
N THR A 21 -0.85 -17.07 12.77
CA THR A 21 -0.53 -18.39 13.33
C THR A 21 -1.49 -18.82 14.45
N GLU A 22 -2.24 -17.88 15.02
CA GLU A 22 -3.24 -18.14 16.05
C GLU A 22 -4.65 -18.28 15.47
N SER A 23 -5.58 -18.78 16.28
CA SER A 23 -7.01 -18.92 15.91
C SER A 23 -7.71 -17.59 15.62
N ARG A 24 -7.09 -16.46 15.96
CA ARG A 24 -7.61 -15.10 15.78
C ARG A 24 -6.50 -14.21 15.23
N LEU A 25 -6.85 -13.33 14.30
CA LEU A 25 -5.89 -12.38 13.75
C LEU A 25 -5.51 -11.35 14.81
N LYS A 26 -4.21 -11.15 15.00
CA LYS A 26 -3.66 -10.13 15.89
C LYS A 26 -2.55 -9.37 15.18
N ALA A 27 -2.35 -8.11 15.53
CA ALA A 27 -1.25 -7.31 15.01
C ALA A 27 -0.25 -6.98 16.13
N LEU A 28 1.03 -7.24 15.91
CA LEU A 28 2.09 -6.99 16.88
C LEU A 28 2.98 -5.83 16.40
N CYS A 29 3.01 -4.75 17.17
CA CYS A 29 3.96 -3.66 17.00
C CYS A 29 5.24 -3.96 17.80
N PRO A 30 6.45 -3.84 17.22
CA PRO A 30 7.70 -4.10 17.94
C PRO A 30 7.94 -3.14 19.10
N LYS A 31 7.32 -1.95 19.08
CA LYS A 31 7.46 -0.92 20.12
C LYS A 31 6.34 -0.94 21.16
N CYS A 32 5.10 -1.20 20.74
CA CYS A 32 3.90 -1.06 21.59
C CYS A 32 3.31 -2.40 22.05
N GLY A 33 3.77 -3.53 21.49
CA GLY A 33 3.14 -4.82 21.71
C GLY A 33 1.89 -5.00 20.86
N TYR A 34 0.92 -5.78 21.35
CA TYR A 34 -0.30 -6.09 20.59
C TYR A 34 -1.15 -4.84 20.36
N CYS A 35 -1.51 -4.63 19.10
CA CYS A 35 -2.39 -3.55 18.66
C CYS A 35 -3.86 -3.96 18.80
N SER A 36 -4.70 -3.00 19.14
CA SER A 36 -6.14 -3.17 19.37
C SER A 36 -6.97 -3.02 18.09
N HIS A 37 -6.51 -3.60 16.98
CA HIS A 37 -7.27 -3.61 15.73
C HIS A 37 -8.50 -4.51 15.84
N ASP A 38 -9.59 -4.15 15.17
CA ASP A 38 -10.72 -5.06 15.00
C ASP A 38 -10.28 -6.23 14.10
N GLU A 39 -10.72 -7.44 14.44
CA GLU A 39 -10.43 -8.64 13.66
C GLU A 39 -11.01 -8.52 12.24
N MET A 40 -12.17 -7.89 12.09
CA MET A 40 -12.76 -7.61 10.79
C MET A 40 -11.89 -6.67 9.94
N ASP A 41 -11.28 -5.64 10.53
CA ASP A 41 -10.40 -4.71 9.81
C ASP A 41 -9.14 -5.43 9.30
N LEU A 42 -8.62 -6.39 10.07
CA LEU A 42 -7.48 -7.23 9.68
C LEU A 42 -7.85 -8.17 8.54
N GLU A 43 -9.01 -8.82 8.60
CA GLU A 43 -9.52 -9.67 7.51
C GLU A 43 -9.75 -8.87 6.22
N GLU A 44 -10.37 -7.69 6.32
CA GLU A 44 -10.59 -6.81 5.17
C GLU A 44 -9.25 -6.35 4.57
N SER A 45 -8.26 -6.07 5.40
CA SER A 45 -6.91 -5.71 4.95
C SER A 45 -6.20 -6.84 4.22
N LEU A 46 -6.39 -8.10 4.64
CA LEU A 46 -5.87 -9.26 3.90
C LEU A 46 -6.51 -9.37 2.51
N ARG A 47 -7.83 -9.22 2.41
CA ARG A 47 -8.55 -9.23 1.12
C ARG A 47 -8.12 -8.07 0.23
N LEU A 48 -7.95 -6.88 0.82
CA LEU A 48 -7.47 -5.69 0.14
C LEU A 48 -6.07 -5.91 -0.44
N MET A 49 -5.17 -6.57 0.29
CA MET A 49 -3.81 -6.88 -0.20
C MET A 49 -3.82 -7.78 -1.44
N ASP A 50 -4.68 -8.80 -1.47
CA ASP A 50 -4.83 -9.66 -2.63
C ASP A 50 -5.43 -8.92 -3.82
N MET A 51 -6.44 -8.07 -3.57
CA MET A 51 -7.00 -7.20 -4.62
C MET A 51 -5.94 -6.23 -5.16
N ILE A 52 -5.13 -5.60 -4.30
CA ILE A 52 -4.08 -4.68 -4.74
C ILE A 52 -3.05 -5.43 -5.57
N LYS A 53 -2.63 -6.62 -5.13
CA LYS A 53 -1.71 -7.45 -5.91
C LYS A 53 -2.25 -7.70 -7.33
N TRP A 54 -3.49 -8.20 -7.42
CA TRP A 54 -4.12 -8.49 -8.70
C TRP A 54 -4.28 -7.24 -9.58
N ARG A 55 -4.68 -6.10 -9.00
CA ARG A 55 -4.79 -4.83 -9.75
C ARG A 55 -3.44 -4.27 -10.19
N SER A 56 -2.39 -4.41 -9.38
CA SER A 56 -1.04 -4.02 -9.78
C SER A 56 -0.51 -4.83 -10.96
N GLU A 57 -0.89 -6.10 -11.07
CA GLU A 57 -0.61 -6.91 -12.26
C GLU A 57 -1.32 -6.35 -13.50
N GLN A 58 -2.54 -5.81 -13.37
CA GLN A 58 -3.23 -5.12 -14.47
C GLN A 58 -2.55 -3.81 -14.87
N LEU A 59 -2.00 -3.05 -13.92
CA LEU A 59 -1.20 -1.85 -14.23
C LEU A 59 0.03 -2.21 -15.07
N GLN A 60 0.64 -3.36 -14.81
CA GLN A 60 1.77 -3.85 -15.61
C GLN A 60 1.36 -4.19 -17.04
N ASN A 61 0.13 -4.68 -17.27
CA ASN A 61 -0.40 -4.91 -18.61
C ASN A 61 -0.59 -3.59 -19.37
N HIS A 62 -1.16 -2.57 -18.72
CA HIS A 62 -1.28 -1.23 -19.32
C HIS A 62 0.08 -0.60 -19.66
N PHE A 63 1.09 -0.80 -18.79
CA PHE A 63 2.46 -0.37 -19.07
C PHE A 63 3.01 -1.02 -20.35
N GLN A 64 2.84 -2.35 -20.49
CA GLN A 64 3.31 -3.10 -21.66
C GLN A 64 2.59 -2.71 -22.94
N SER A 65 1.32 -2.32 -22.86
CA SER A 65 0.55 -1.85 -24.02
C SER A 65 0.74 -0.36 -24.33
N GLY A 66 1.50 0.38 -23.53
CA GLY A 66 1.69 1.82 -23.67
C GLY A 66 0.47 2.67 -23.28
N ASP A 67 -0.52 2.10 -22.59
CA ASP A 67 -1.73 2.80 -22.15
C ASP A 67 -1.50 3.48 -20.80
N TYR A 68 -0.63 4.49 -20.80
CA TYR A 68 -0.19 5.18 -19.59
C TYR A 68 -1.31 6.00 -18.94
N CYS A 69 -2.30 6.45 -19.70
CA CYS A 69 -3.49 7.12 -19.17
C CYS A 69 -4.34 6.18 -18.31
N ALA A 70 -4.67 4.99 -18.82
CA ALA A 70 -5.44 4.01 -18.04
C ALA A 70 -4.65 3.52 -16.83
N MET A 71 -3.35 3.29 -17.00
CA MET A 71 -2.43 2.95 -15.91
C MET A 71 -2.47 4.00 -14.80
N TYR A 72 -2.34 5.28 -15.14
CA TYR A 72 -2.38 6.39 -14.18
C TYR A 72 -3.74 6.47 -13.46
N ASP A 73 -4.85 6.42 -14.19
CA ASP A 73 -6.19 6.52 -13.61
C ASP A 73 -6.55 5.33 -12.70
N GLN A 74 -6.14 4.12 -13.07
CA GLN A 74 -6.31 2.94 -12.23
C GLN A 74 -5.37 2.99 -11.02
N GLY A 75 -4.11 3.40 -11.22
CA GLY A 75 -3.13 3.57 -10.15
C GLY A 75 -3.60 4.55 -9.08
N LYS A 76 -4.19 5.68 -9.46
CA LYS A 76 -4.72 6.67 -8.50
C LYS A 76 -5.88 6.12 -7.67
N ARG A 77 -6.78 5.38 -8.32
CA ARG A 77 -7.89 4.71 -7.62
C ARG A 77 -7.36 3.68 -6.63
N LEU A 78 -6.32 2.94 -7.01
CA LEU A 78 -5.70 1.94 -6.14
C LEU A 78 -4.95 2.58 -4.97
N LEU A 79 -4.19 3.64 -5.21
CA LEU A 79 -3.49 4.40 -4.16
C LEU A 79 -4.47 5.00 -3.15
N LYS A 80 -5.62 5.50 -3.61
CA LYS A 80 -6.67 6.01 -2.72
C LYS A 80 -7.17 4.93 -1.76
N LEU A 81 -7.50 3.74 -2.29
CA LEU A 81 -7.92 2.59 -1.47
C LEU A 81 -6.86 2.19 -0.45
N VAL A 82 -5.59 2.18 -0.85
CA VAL A 82 -4.47 1.89 0.08
C VAL A 82 -4.38 2.95 1.18
N LYS A 83 -4.48 4.24 0.84
CA LYS A 83 -4.37 5.34 1.82
C LYS A 83 -5.51 5.40 2.83
N GLU A 84 -6.71 4.99 2.41
CA GLU A 84 -7.92 4.94 3.26
C GLU A 84 -7.96 3.69 4.15
N SER A 85 -7.06 2.73 3.93
CA SER A 85 -6.96 1.49 4.72
C SER A 85 -6.04 1.62 5.95
N ILE A 86 -6.08 0.59 6.81
CA ILE A 86 -5.17 0.47 7.96
C ILE A 86 -3.75 0.03 7.57
N LEU A 87 -3.47 -0.21 6.28
CA LEU A 87 -2.14 -0.60 5.82
C LEU A 87 -1.09 0.48 6.18
N HIS A 88 0.09 0.01 6.59
CA HIS A 88 1.20 0.92 6.85
C HIS A 88 1.65 1.59 5.53
N PRO A 89 2.05 2.88 5.53
CA PRO A 89 2.59 3.52 4.33
C PRO A 89 3.78 2.76 3.71
N CYS A 90 4.62 2.15 4.54
CA CYS A 90 5.74 1.30 4.12
C CYS A 90 5.33 -0.10 3.59
N ASN A 91 4.04 -0.40 3.51
CA ASN A 91 3.60 -1.67 2.94
C ASN A 91 4.06 -1.78 1.48
N ILE A 92 4.68 -2.91 1.13
CA ILE A 92 5.25 -3.13 -0.21
C ILE A 92 4.25 -2.90 -1.34
N ARG A 93 2.96 -3.17 -1.10
CA ARG A 93 1.91 -2.94 -2.10
C ARG A 93 1.66 -1.46 -2.35
N ASN A 94 1.77 -0.61 -1.33
CA ASN A 94 1.71 0.84 -1.49
C ASN A 94 2.86 1.33 -2.37
N VAL A 95 4.08 0.90 -2.05
CA VAL A 95 5.30 1.26 -2.81
C VAL A 95 5.19 0.84 -4.27
N GLN A 96 4.70 -0.38 -4.55
CA GLN A 96 4.48 -0.85 -5.92
C GLN A 96 3.50 0.02 -6.71
N VAL A 97 2.43 0.51 -6.07
CA VAL A 97 1.46 1.38 -6.74
C VAL A 97 2.06 2.76 -7.00
N LEU A 98 2.82 3.30 -6.05
CA LEU A 98 3.54 4.57 -6.21
C LEU A 98 4.57 4.51 -7.35
N ASP A 99 5.32 3.42 -7.46
CA ASP A 99 6.29 3.18 -8.54
C ASP A 99 5.63 3.19 -9.92
N LYS A 100 4.49 2.49 -10.06
CA LYS A 100 3.70 2.51 -11.30
C LYS A 100 3.11 3.88 -11.62
N LEU A 101 2.65 4.60 -10.61
CA LEU A 101 2.18 5.98 -10.80
C LEU A 101 3.30 6.90 -11.25
N PHE A 102 4.49 6.79 -10.65
CA PHE A 102 5.69 7.51 -11.06
C PHE A 102 6.02 7.24 -12.53
N ASP A 103 6.12 5.97 -12.94
CA ASP A 103 6.36 5.59 -14.34
C ASP A 103 5.34 6.20 -15.30
N SER A 104 4.05 6.11 -14.96
CA SER A 104 2.98 6.69 -15.78
C SER A 104 3.08 8.21 -15.89
N CYS A 105 3.49 8.90 -14.81
CA CYS A 105 3.65 10.35 -14.83
C CYS A 105 4.83 10.79 -15.71
N LEU A 106 5.93 10.03 -15.73
CA LEU A 106 7.05 10.29 -16.64
C LEU A 106 6.62 10.23 -18.11
N GLN A 107 5.83 9.22 -18.48
CA GLN A 107 5.35 9.05 -19.86
C GLN A 107 4.29 10.09 -20.26
N LEU A 108 3.54 10.61 -19.28
CA LEU A 108 2.51 11.63 -19.48
C LEU A 108 3.01 13.06 -19.24
N GLU A 109 4.31 13.25 -19.01
CA GLU A 109 4.94 14.55 -18.73
C GLU A 109 4.36 15.28 -17.51
N LYS A 110 3.83 14.54 -16.54
CA LYS A 110 3.28 15.06 -15.26
C LYS A 110 4.36 15.10 -14.17
N PHE A 111 5.40 15.91 -14.38
CA PHE A 111 6.61 15.85 -13.56
C PHE A 111 6.40 16.22 -12.09
N ASP A 112 5.54 17.18 -11.78
CA ASP A 112 5.25 17.56 -10.40
C ASP A 112 4.66 16.38 -9.61
N GLU A 113 3.70 15.67 -10.22
CA GLU A 113 3.10 14.47 -9.62
C GLU A 113 4.11 13.31 -9.53
N ALA A 114 5.00 13.17 -10.52
CA ALA A 114 6.08 12.18 -10.47
C ALA A 114 6.98 12.43 -9.25
N CYS A 115 7.37 13.69 -9.00
CA CYS A 115 8.15 14.08 -7.83
C CYS A 115 7.42 13.78 -6.51
N ASP A 116 6.10 14.01 -6.45
CA ASP A 116 5.30 13.68 -5.27
C ASP A 116 5.26 12.16 -5.01
N TYR A 117 5.10 11.34 -6.05
CA TYR A 117 5.05 9.89 -5.90
C TYR A 117 6.39 9.29 -5.51
N VAL A 118 7.50 9.73 -6.11
CA VAL A 118 8.85 9.24 -5.73
C VAL A 118 9.21 9.68 -4.31
N SER A 119 8.81 10.89 -3.88
CA SER A 119 9.04 11.35 -2.51
C SER A 119 8.32 10.46 -1.50
N GLN A 120 7.07 10.07 -1.78
CA GLN A 120 6.32 9.12 -0.95
C GLN A 120 6.96 7.73 -0.94
N THR A 121 7.52 7.28 -2.07
CA THR A 121 8.26 6.01 -2.15
C THR A 121 9.51 6.04 -1.27
N ILE A 122 10.30 7.12 -1.30
CA ILE A 122 11.50 7.26 -0.47
C ILE A 122 11.14 7.26 1.02
N GLN A 123 10.11 8.02 1.41
CA GLN A 123 9.61 8.06 2.79
C GLN A 123 9.13 6.70 3.30
N ALA A 124 8.70 5.80 2.40
CA ALA A 124 8.30 4.46 2.77
C ALA A 124 9.49 3.54 3.14
N TYR A 125 10.73 3.92 2.81
CA TYR A 125 11.96 3.18 3.13
C TYR A 125 12.75 3.75 4.32
N GLU A 126 12.38 4.93 4.81
CA GLU A 126 12.95 5.59 6.00
C GLU A 126 12.29 5.11 7.30
#